data_AF-A0A843E2U3-F1
#
_entry.id   AF-A0A843E2U3-F1
#
_cell.length_a   1.000
_cell.length_b   1.000
_cell.length_c   1.000
_cell.angle_alpha   90.00
_cell.angle_beta   90.00
_cell.angle_gamma   90.00
#
_symmetry.space_group_name_H-M   'P 1'
#
loop_
_entity.id
_entity.type
_entity.pdbx_description
1 polymer ?
#
loop_
_entity_poly.entity_id
_entity_poly.type
_entity_poly.pdbx_seq_one_letter_code
_entity_poly.pdbx_strand_id
1 'polypeptide(L)'
;MSIQPVPGIPALKVDETLVIGDLHIGVEAHLGKKGVHLTSRTDRMIDSVLEAAGTEVDRILMIGDIKDSVPGSTKQEYREIPMFCDRLLSHFSEVGIVRGNHDTSIEEFVPGAVRIYPASGARIGDVGFIHGHT
;
A
#
# COMPACT_ATOMS: atom_id res chain seq x y z
N MET A 1 -5.39 -15.98 15.73
CA MET A 1 -4.68 -15.40 14.58
C MET A 1 -3.20 -15.68 14.74
N SER A 2 -2.58 -16.25 13.72
CA SER A 2 -1.13 -16.35 13.59
C SER A 2 -0.59 -15.03 13.04
N ILE A 3 0.39 -14.44 13.72
CA ILE A 3 1.02 -13.18 13.30
C ILE A 3 2.52 -13.45 13.19
N GLN A 4 3.07 -13.33 11.98
CA GLN A 4 4.48 -13.63 11.71
C GLN A 4 5.09 -12.58 10.78
N PRO A 5 6.27 -12.01 11.11
CA PRO A 5 6.99 -11.18 10.16
C PRO A 5 7.48 -12.00 8.97
N VAL A 6 7.57 -11.39 7.79
CA VAL A 6 8.20 -12.01 6.62
C VAL A 6 9.72 -11.75 6.69
N PRO A 7 10.57 -12.79 6.80
CA PRO A 7 12.01 -12.58 6.91
C PRO A 7 12.57 -11.84 5.69
N GLY A 8 13.25 -10.72 5.93
CA GLY A 8 13.93 -9.94 4.87
C GLY A 8 13.03 -8.99 4.06
N ILE A 9 11.71 -9.01 4.27
CA ILE A 9 10.76 -8.11 3.60
C ILE A 9 9.98 -7.35 4.67
N PRO A 10 9.80 -6.01 4.56
CA PRO A 10 9.03 -5.24 5.53
C PRO A 10 7.52 -5.50 5.39
N ALA A 11 7.09 -6.70 5.76
CA ALA A 11 5.73 -7.15 5.69
C ALA A 11 5.39 -8.09 6.86
N LEU A 12 4.11 -8.17 7.18
CA LEU A 12 3.58 -9.01 8.25
C LEU A 12 2.50 -9.94 7.67
N LYS A 13 2.59 -11.24 7.95
CA LYS A 13 1.49 -12.17 7.68
C LYS A 13 0.60 -12.28 8.90
N VAL A 14 -0.68 -12.03 8.72
CA VAL A 14 -1.74 -12.21 9.72
C VAL A 14 -2.74 -13.21 9.16
N ASP A 15 -2.63 -14.46 9.59
CA ASP A 15 -3.30 -15.61 8.95
C ASP A 15 -3.08 -15.59 7.42
N GLU A 16 -4.14 -15.48 6.62
CA GLU A 16 -4.10 -15.44 5.14
C GLU A 16 -3.98 -14.00 4.57
N THR A 17 -3.70 -13.01 5.42
CA THR A 17 -3.59 -11.59 5.02
C THR A 17 -2.14 -11.11 5.10
N LEU A 18 -1.62 -10.58 4.00
CA LEU A 18 -0.36 -9.84 4.00
C LEU A 18 -0.62 -8.39 4.35
N VAL A 19 0.18 -7.86 5.26
CA VAL A 19 0.08 -6.49 5.76
C VAL A 19 1.36 -5.75 5.44
N ILE A 20 1.22 -4.61 4.76
CA ILE A 20 2.30 -3.70 4.35
C ILE A 20 1.88 -2.26 4.66
N GLY A 21 2.78 -1.29 4.57
CA GLY A 21 2.47 0.13 4.80
C GLY A 21 3.58 1.05 4.29
N ASP A 22 3.35 2.36 4.36
CA ASP A 22 4.33 3.41 4.08
C ASP A 22 5.01 3.26 2.70
N LEU A 23 4.20 3.05 1.66
CA LEU A 23 4.68 2.77 0.31
C LEU A 23 5.27 4.01 -0.38
N HIS A 24 4.72 5.19 -0.10
CA HIS A 24 5.13 6.47 -0.71
C HIS A 24 5.31 6.38 -2.24
N ILE A 25 4.35 5.77 -2.93
CA ILE A 25 4.34 5.71 -4.39
C ILE A 25 4.37 7.15 -4.92
N GLY A 26 5.32 7.45 -5.79
CA GLY A 26 5.54 8.80 -6.33
C GLY A 26 6.68 9.59 -5.71
N VAL A 27 7.37 9.06 -4.69
CA VAL A 27 8.51 9.73 -4.03
C VAL A 27 9.62 10.16 -5.00
N GLU A 28 9.82 9.43 -6.10
CA GLU A 28 10.81 9.77 -7.11
C GLU A 28 10.50 11.10 -7.80
N ALA A 29 9.22 11.42 -8.04
CA ALA A 29 8.80 12.70 -8.61
C ALA A 29 9.11 13.87 -7.65
N HIS A 30 8.93 13.66 -6.35
CA HIS A 30 9.29 14.64 -5.32
C HIS A 30 10.80 14.87 -5.28
N LEU A 31 11.60 13.80 -5.23
CA LEU A 31 13.06 13.88 -5.28
C LEU A 31 13.55 14.52 -6.59
N GLY A 32 12.87 14.26 -7.70
CA GLY A 32 13.14 14.87 -9.00
C GLY A 32 13.05 16.40 -8.98
N LYS A 33 12.06 16.96 -8.29
CA LYS A 33 11.92 18.42 -8.09
C LYS A 33 13.08 19.01 -7.27
N LYS A 34 13.77 18.19 -6.47
CA LYS A 34 14.96 18.56 -5.69
C LYS A 34 16.28 18.28 -6.44
N GLY A 35 16.21 17.91 -7.72
CA GLY A 35 17.38 17.64 -8.56
C GLY A 35 17.91 16.21 -8.50
N VAL A 36 17.21 15.29 -7.82
CA VAL A 36 17.59 13.87 -7.72
C VAL A 36 16.67 13.05 -8.63
N HIS A 37 17.20 12.54 -9.75
CA HIS A 37 16.42 11.79 -10.72
C HIS A 37 16.58 10.28 -10.51
N LEU A 38 15.51 9.65 -10.04
CA LEU A 38 15.42 8.20 -9.83
C LEU A 38 14.41 7.60 -10.81
N THR A 39 14.66 6.36 -11.22
CA THR A 39 13.65 5.55 -11.90
C THR A 39 12.63 5.06 -10.89
N SER A 40 11.35 5.02 -11.30
CA SER A 40 10.27 4.44 -10.50
C SER A 40 10.60 3.02 -10.03
N ARG A 41 10.27 2.73 -8.78
CA ARG A 41 10.43 1.41 -8.16
C ARG A 41 9.12 0.67 -7.95
N THR A 42 8.00 1.19 -8.47
CA THR A 42 6.68 0.61 -8.23
C THR A 42 6.56 -0.85 -8.66
N ASP A 43 7.12 -1.23 -9.81
CA ASP A 43 7.12 -2.65 -10.23
C ASP A 43 7.90 -3.54 -9.26
N ARG A 44 9.04 -3.06 -8.72
CA ARG A 44 9.81 -3.82 -7.72
C ARG A 44 9.07 -3.96 -6.41
N MET A 45 8.27 -2.95 -6.02
CA MET A 45 7.41 -3.05 -4.84
C MET A 45 6.37 -4.16 -5.03
N ILE A 46 5.75 -4.26 -6.22
CA ILE A 46 4.83 -5.35 -6.55
C ILE A 46 5.54 -6.69 -6.44
N ASP A 47 6.74 -6.83 -7.04
CA ASP A 47 7.51 -8.08 -6.98
C ASP A 47 7.79 -8.50 -5.53
N SER A 48 8.21 -7.57 -4.67
CA SER A 48 8.43 -7.84 -3.23
C SER A 48 7.15 -8.21 -2.49
N VAL A 49 6.01 -7.62 -2.85
CA VAL A 49 4.71 -7.98 -2.27
C VAL A 49 4.31 -9.41 -2.66
N LEU A 50 4.49 -9.78 -3.92
CA LEU A 50 4.16 -11.12 -4.41
C LEU A 50 5.11 -12.19 -3.82
N GLU A 51 6.40 -11.86 -3.69
CA GLU A 51 7.36 -12.72 -2.99
C GLU A 51 6.97 -12.93 -1.52
N ALA A 52 6.58 -11.85 -0.82
CA ALA A 52 6.17 -11.92 0.58
C ALA A 52 4.88 -12.73 0.77
N ALA A 53 3.91 -12.58 -0.14
CA ALA A 53 2.66 -13.33 -0.10
C ALA A 53 2.91 -14.85 -0.20
N GLY A 54 3.73 -15.28 -1.16
CA GLY A 54 3.88 -16.69 -1.49
C GLY A 54 2.55 -17.29 -1.94
N THR A 55 2.30 -18.56 -1.62
CA THR A 55 1.06 -19.28 -2.01
C THR A 55 0.01 -19.37 -0.91
N GLU A 56 0.31 -18.90 0.30
CA GLU A 56 -0.52 -19.09 1.50
C GLU A 56 -1.38 -17.86 1.83
N VAL A 57 -1.10 -16.73 1.19
CA VAL A 57 -1.80 -15.46 1.40
C VAL A 57 -2.72 -15.21 0.21
N ASP A 58 -3.97 -14.88 0.51
CA ASP A 58 -4.99 -14.55 -0.51
C ASP A 58 -5.57 -13.13 -0.34
N ARG A 59 -5.20 -12.42 0.74
CA ARG A 59 -5.65 -11.04 1.00
C ARG A 59 -4.48 -10.12 1.27
N ILE A 60 -4.64 -8.84 0.97
CA ILE A 60 -3.65 -7.81 1.30
C ILE A 60 -4.29 -6.59 1.93
N LEU A 61 -3.67 -6.08 3.00
CA LEU A 61 -4.05 -4.84 3.67
C LEU A 61 -2.84 -3.90 3.71
N MET A 62 -2.97 -2.76 3.04
CA MET A 62 -1.98 -1.68 3.11
C MET A 62 -2.37 -0.70 4.23
N ILE A 63 -1.43 -0.32 5.07
CA ILE A 63 -1.65 0.52 6.25
C ILE A 63 -0.90 1.84 6.09
N GLY A 64 -1.61 2.80 5.51
CA GLY A 64 -1.22 4.20 5.42
C GLY A 64 -0.12 4.52 4.42
N ASP A 65 -0.05 5.81 4.13
CA ASP A 65 0.94 6.51 3.31
C ASP A 65 1.27 5.77 2.00
N ILE A 66 0.21 5.45 1.26
CA ILE A 66 0.28 4.86 -0.08
C ILE A 66 0.89 5.86 -1.07
N LYS A 67 0.46 7.12 -0.97
CA LYS A 67 0.93 8.23 -1.81
C LYS A 67 2.07 9.00 -1.14
N ASP A 68 3.00 9.56 -1.91
CA ASP A 68 4.05 10.45 -1.35
C ASP A 68 3.60 11.91 -1.19
N SER A 69 2.94 12.49 -2.19
CA SER A 69 2.74 13.95 -2.22
C SER A 69 1.69 14.43 -1.22
N VAL A 70 2.00 15.45 -0.42
CA VAL A 70 1.01 16.27 0.33
C VAL A 70 1.52 17.72 0.43
N PRO A 71 0.72 18.75 0.09
CA PRO A 71 -0.59 18.67 -0.55
C PRO A 71 -0.50 18.34 -2.06
N GLY A 72 -1.62 17.88 -2.63
CA GLY A 72 -1.76 17.60 -4.06
C GLY A 72 -1.23 16.23 -4.49
N SER A 73 -1.08 16.04 -5.79
CA SER A 73 -0.60 14.78 -6.38
C SER A 73 0.24 15.01 -7.64
N THR A 74 1.03 14.01 -8.03
CA THR A 74 1.92 14.04 -9.19
C THR A 74 1.36 13.22 -10.35
N LYS A 75 1.85 13.49 -11.57
CA LYS A 75 1.55 12.66 -12.75
C LYS A 75 1.99 11.20 -12.59
N GLN A 76 3.01 10.94 -11.76
CA GLN A 76 3.48 9.60 -11.45
C GLN A 76 2.44 8.88 -10.60
N GLU A 77 1.95 9.50 -9.53
CA GLU A 77 0.92 8.94 -8.64
C GLU A 77 -0.38 8.61 -9.39
N TYR A 78 -0.84 9.52 -10.26
CA TYR A 78 -2.01 9.29 -11.13
C TYR A 78 -1.87 8.10 -12.07
N ARG A 79 -0.63 7.68 -12.37
CA ARG A 79 -0.36 6.52 -13.22
C ARG A 79 -0.13 5.26 -12.41
N GLU A 80 0.67 5.37 -11.34
CA GLU A 80 1.26 4.23 -10.66
C GLU A 80 0.39 3.70 -9.53
N ILE A 81 -0.36 4.53 -8.80
CA ILE A 81 -1.25 4.06 -7.74
C ILE A 81 -2.39 3.17 -8.30
N PRO A 82 -3.12 3.58 -9.36
CA PRO A 82 -4.14 2.71 -9.95
C PRO A 82 -3.53 1.42 -10.49
N MET A 83 -2.41 1.51 -11.22
CA MET A 83 -1.71 0.35 -11.79
C MET A 83 -1.26 -0.64 -10.71
N PHE A 84 -0.69 -0.13 -9.61
CA PHE A 84 -0.28 -0.94 -8.47
C PHE A 84 -1.48 -1.69 -7.87
N CYS A 85 -2.59 -0.98 -7.64
CA CYS A 85 -3.81 -1.57 -7.10
C CYS A 85 -4.42 -2.62 -8.05
N ASP A 86 -4.49 -2.36 -9.35
CA ASP A 86 -4.99 -3.30 -10.36
C ASP A 86 -4.15 -4.59 -10.40
N ARG A 87 -2.82 -4.45 -10.29
CA ARG A 87 -1.92 -5.61 -10.18
C ARG A 87 -2.21 -6.41 -8.92
N LEU A 88 -2.38 -5.76 -7.77
CA LEU A 88 -2.75 -6.47 -6.53
C LEU A 88 -4.11 -7.17 -6.67
N LEU A 89 -5.12 -6.51 -7.23
CA LEU A 89 -6.45 -7.09 -7.45
C LEU A 89 -6.42 -8.31 -8.40
N SER A 90 -5.40 -8.43 -9.25
CA SER A 90 -5.20 -9.60 -10.11
C SER A 90 -4.60 -10.80 -9.37
N HIS A 91 -4.04 -10.60 -8.17
CA HIS A 91 -3.34 -11.61 -7.40
C HIS A 91 -3.99 -11.95 -6.05
N PHE A 92 -4.75 -11.02 -5.47
CA PHE A 92 -5.41 -11.17 -4.17
C PHE A 92 -6.92 -11.09 -4.33
N SER A 93 -7.66 -11.92 -3.59
CA SER A 93 -9.13 -11.88 -3.59
C SER A 93 -9.70 -10.66 -2.87
N GLU A 94 -8.96 -10.10 -1.91
CA GLU A 94 -9.30 -8.85 -1.22
C GLU A 94 -8.08 -7.93 -1.12
N VAL A 95 -8.25 -6.67 -1.54
CA VAL A 95 -7.26 -5.60 -1.43
C VAL A 95 -7.86 -4.48 -0.59
N GLY A 96 -7.24 -4.18 0.55
CA GLY A 96 -7.66 -3.14 1.47
C GLY A 96 -6.61 -2.06 1.70
N ILE A 97 -7.06 -0.83 1.99
CA ILE A 97 -6.22 0.29 2.40
C ILE A 97 -6.79 0.91 3.67
N VAL A 98 -6.01 0.97 4.74
CA VAL A 98 -6.25 1.88 5.88
C VAL A 98 -5.58 3.21 5.55
N ARG A 99 -6.34 4.31 5.47
CA ARG A 99 -5.78 5.62 5.10
C ARG A 99 -4.75 6.11 6.12
N GLY A 100 -3.62 6.60 5.63
CA GLY A 100 -2.61 7.33 6.38
C GLY A 100 -2.75 8.84 6.23
N ASN A 101 -1.71 9.57 6.63
CA ASN A 101 -1.69 11.03 6.59
C ASN A 101 -1.50 11.56 5.17
N HIS A 102 -0.81 10.80 4.31
CA HIS A 102 -0.56 11.17 2.92
C HIS A 102 -1.67 10.80 1.94
N ASP A 103 -2.63 9.99 2.38
CA ASP A 103 -3.68 9.40 1.56
C ASP A 103 -4.91 10.30 1.41
N THR A 104 -4.71 11.62 1.41
CA THR A 104 -5.79 12.56 1.11
C THR A 104 -6.28 12.30 -0.32
N SER A 105 -7.60 12.15 -0.48
CA SER A 105 -8.25 11.84 -1.77
C SER A 105 -7.74 10.55 -2.44
N ILE A 106 -7.25 9.57 -1.67
CA ILE A 106 -6.77 8.30 -2.24
C ILE A 106 -7.87 7.55 -3.02
N GLU A 107 -9.13 7.77 -2.64
CA GLU A 107 -10.34 7.30 -3.32
C GLU A 107 -10.37 7.69 -4.82
N GLU A 108 -9.72 8.79 -5.20
CA GLU A 108 -9.67 9.27 -6.60
C GLU A 108 -8.69 8.47 -7.47
N PHE A 109 -7.76 7.73 -6.84
CA PHE A 109 -6.72 6.97 -7.52
C PHE A 109 -7.06 5.49 -7.63
N VAL A 110 -7.71 4.94 -6.59
CA VAL A 110 -7.83 3.49 -6.47
C VAL A 110 -9.02 2.95 -7.28
N PRO A 111 -8.89 1.76 -7.88
CA PRO A 111 -10.01 1.06 -8.47
C PRO A 111 -11.13 0.83 -7.44
N GLY A 112 -12.39 0.89 -7.87
CA GLY A 112 -13.54 0.74 -6.96
C GLY A 112 -13.66 -0.61 -6.25
N ALA A 113 -12.91 -1.62 -6.67
CA ALA A 113 -12.81 -2.91 -5.99
C ALA A 113 -11.87 -2.88 -4.77
N VAL A 114 -11.01 -1.88 -4.64
CA VAL A 114 -10.15 -1.69 -3.46
C VAL A 114 -11.00 -1.18 -2.29
N ARG A 115 -10.95 -1.87 -1.17
CA ARG A 115 -11.66 -1.47 0.03
C ARG A 115 -10.89 -0.42 0.82
N ILE A 116 -11.44 0.78 0.94
CA ILE A 116 -10.85 1.84 1.76
C ILE A 116 -11.46 1.82 3.16
N TYR A 117 -10.60 1.77 4.16
CA TYR A 117 -10.92 1.88 5.58
C TYR A 117 -10.59 3.29 6.08
N PRO A 118 -11.32 3.80 7.08
CA PRO A 118 -11.08 5.11 7.64
C PRO A 118 -9.70 5.17 8.31
N ALA A 119 -9.21 6.39 8.47
CA ALA A 119 -7.90 6.66 9.05
C ALA A 119 -7.83 6.30 10.55
N SER A 120 -8.99 6.24 11.23
CA SER A 120 -9.14 5.67 12.57
C SER A 120 -8.77 4.18 12.66
N GLY A 121 -8.51 3.53 11.52
CA GLY A 121 -8.10 2.14 11.43
C GLY A 121 -9.22 1.17 11.08
N ALA A 122 -8.85 -0.10 11.03
CA ALA A 122 -9.73 -1.24 10.83
C ALA A 122 -9.46 -2.31 11.89
N ARG A 123 -10.47 -3.11 12.21
CA ARG A 123 -10.32 -4.30 13.06
C ARG A 123 -10.67 -5.53 12.25
N ILE A 124 -9.78 -6.51 12.20
CA ILE A 124 -10.04 -7.84 11.62
C ILE A 124 -9.77 -8.86 12.72
N GLY A 125 -10.80 -9.61 13.11
CA GLY A 125 -10.75 -10.45 14.31
C GLY A 125 -10.35 -9.64 15.55
N ASP A 126 -9.33 -10.11 16.26
CA ASP A 126 -8.87 -9.48 17.51
C ASP A 126 -7.68 -8.52 17.29
N VAL A 127 -7.35 -8.21 16.03
CA VAL A 127 -6.22 -7.35 15.67
C VAL A 127 -6.72 -6.02 15.11
N GLY A 128 -6.16 -4.93 15.63
CA GLY A 128 -6.36 -3.58 15.12
C GLY A 128 -5.25 -3.17 14.15
N PHE A 129 -5.63 -2.60 13.03
CA PHE A 129 -4.74 -2.11 11.98
C PHE A 129 -4.91 -0.60 11.86
N ILE A 130 -3.88 0.15 12.23
CA ILE A 130 -3.91 1.60 12.32
C ILE A 130 -2.54 2.11 11.86
N HIS A 131 -2.51 3.06 10.93
CA HIS A 131 -1.27 3.75 10.54
C HIS A 131 -0.78 4.66 11.68
N GLY A 132 -1.71 5.35 12.33
CA GLY A 132 -1.43 6.40 13.31
C GLY A 132 -1.80 7.75 12.75
N HIS A 133 -2.02 8.75 13.61
CA HIS A 133 -2.23 10.14 13.19
C HIS A 133 -1.23 11.01 13.93
N THR A 134 -0.78 12.05 13.26
CA THR A 134 -0.11 13.18 13.90
C THR A 134 -0.99 14.41 13.80
#